data_AF-A0A9C9SCQ5-F1
#
_entry.id   AF-A0A9C9SCQ5-F1
#
_cell.length_a   1.000
_cell.length_b   1.000
_cell.length_c   1.000
_cell.angle_alpha   90.00
_cell.angle_beta   90.00
_cell.angle_gamma   90.00
#
_symmetry.space_group_name_H-M   'P 1'
#
loop_
_entity.id
_entity.type
_entity.pdbx_description
1 polymer ?
#
loop_
_entity_poly.entity_id
_entity_poly.type
_entity_poly.pdbx_seq_one_letter_code
_entity_poly.pdbx_strand_id
1 'polypeptide(L)'
;MADVLIRPESPADRRGIDVVNISAFGEEDEARLVAALRNTPAYVPELTLVAENRQRILGHLMMLAARLEQQSGTTGIVALAPMAVLPSHSHRGIGSELVTSALQRAGERGFPAVVVAGYPGYYSRFGFEPA
;
A
#
# COMPACT_ATOMS: atom_id res chain seq x y z
N MET A 1 -10.68 -1.44 19.16
CA MET A 1 -10.01 -1.15 17.88
C MET A 1 -11.09 -0.66 16.92
N ALA A 2 -10.80 0.28 16.02
CA ALA A 2 -11.80 0.63 15.01
C ALA A 2 -12.06 -0.64 14.17
N ASP A 3 -13.33 -0.98 13.98
CA ASP A 3 -13.73 -2.15 13.19
C ASP A 3 -13.47 -1.83 11.71
N VAL A 4 -12.27 -2.13 11.23
CA VAL A 4 -11.82 -1.78 9.87
C VAL A 4 -11.82 -3.04 9.02
N LEU A 5 -12.40 -2.96 7.84
CA LEU A 5 -12.33 -3.99 6.83
C LEU A 5 -11.15 -3.69 5.89
N ILE A 6 -10.19 -4.61 5.81
CA ILE A 6 -9.14 -4.57 4.79
C ILE A 6 -9.58 -5.36 3.56
N ARG A 7 -9.64 -4.69 2.41
CA ARG A 7 -10.02 -5.29 1.13
C ARG A 7 -9.30 -4.64 -0.05
N PRO A 8 -9.26 -5.31 -1.22
CA PRO A 8 -8.84 -4.65 -2.45
C PRO A 8 -9.67 -3.38 -2.71
N GLU A 9 -9.02 -2.38 -3.29
CA GLU A 9 -9.73 -1.20 -3.76
C GLU A 9 -10.67 -1.54 -4.93
N SER A 10 -11.65 -0.67 -5.14
CA SER A 10 -12.55 -0.68 -6.27
C SER A 10 -12.63 0.72 -6.90
N PRO A 11 -13.14 0.86 -8.13
CA PRO A 11 -13.34 2.17 -8.73
C PRO A 11 -14.21 3.13 -7.89
N ALA A 12 -15.12 2.61 -7.06
CA ALA A 12 -15.96 3.42 -6.17
C ALA A 12 -15.17 4.10 -5.03
N ASP A 13 -14.00 3.56 -4.68
CA ASP A 13 -13.19 4.05 -3.56
C ASP A 13 -12.31 5.23 -3.93
N ARG A 14 -12.13 5.51 -5.23
CA ARG A 14 -11.15 6.49 -5.75
C ARG A 14 -11.21 7.84 -5.05
N ARG A 15 -12.41 8.41 -4.90
CA ARG A 15 -12.58 9.69 -4.20
C ARG A 15 -12.14 9.61 -2.73
N GLY A 16 -12.44 8.51 -2.05
CA GLY A 16 -12.00 8.30 -0.67
C GLY A 16 -10.48 8.14 -0.59
N ILE A 17 -9.89 7.40 -1.52
CA ILE A 17 -8.44 7.20 -1.63
C ILE A 17 -7.72 8.52 -1.90
N ASP A 18 -8.24 9.37 -2.79
CA ASP A 18 -7.67 10.69 -3.07
C ASP A 18 -7.67 11.54 -1.78
N VAL A 19 -8.79 11.56 -1.05
CA VAL A 19 -8.88 12.26 0.25
C VAL A 19 -7.85 11.72 1.24
N VAL A 20 -7.65 10.41 1.32
CA VAL A 20 -6.66 9.80 2.22
C VAL A 20 -5.23 10.24 1.85
N ASN A 21 -4.86 10.12 0.58
CA ASN A 21 -3.49 10.46 0.14
C ASN A 21 -3.23 11.97 0.27
N ILE A 22 -4.15 12.82 -0.17
CA ILE A 22 -4.02 14.29 -0.01
C ILE A 22 -3.88 14.65 1.47
N SER A 23 -4.72 14.07 2.34
CA SER A 23 -4.67 14.37 3.77
C SER A 23 -3.38 13.89 4.44
N ALA A 24 -2.82 12.77 4.00
CA ALA A 24 -1.63 12.17 4.60
C ALA A 24 -0.32 12.83 4.14
N PHE A 25 -0.26 13.25 2.86
CA PHE A 25 0.94 13.83 2.25
C PHE A 25 0.91 15.37 2.16
N GLY A 26 -0.27 15.99 2.34
CA GLY A 26 -0.44 17.44 2.38
C GLY A 26 -0.64 18.11 1.01
N GLU A 27 -0.44 17.38 -0.08
CA GLU A 27 -0.51 17.88 -1.46
C GLU A 27 -1.23 16.88 -2.38
N GLU A 28 -1.57 17.30 -3.60
CA GLU A 28 -2.27 16.45 -4.58
C GLU A 28 -1.37 15.47 -5.32
N ASP A 29 -0.04 15.66 -5.26
CA ASP A 29 0.91 14.91 -6.07
C ASP A 29 0.83 13.41 -5.83
N GLU A 30 0.65 12.99 -4.58
CA GLU A 30 0.52 11.57 -4.26
C GLU A 30 -0.78 10.96 -4.80
N ALA A 31 -1.89 11.70 -4.75
CA ALA A 31 -3.16 11.24 -5.32
C ALA A 31 -3.08 11.17 -6.86
N ARG A 32 -2.42 12.15 -7.50
CA ARG A 32 -2.15 12.13 -8.95
C ARG A 32 -1.25 10.97 -9.34
N LEU A 33 -0.21 10.68 -8.56
CA LEU A 33 0.67 9.54 -8.74
C LEU A 33 -0.11 8.23 -8.67
N VAL A 34 -0.92 8.02 -7.62
CA VAL A 34 -1.80 6.85 -7.48
C VAL A 34 -2.73 6.70 -8.69
N ALA A 35 -3.34 7.78 -9.16
CA ALA A 35 -4.19 7.76 -10.35
C ALA A 35 -3.41 7.38 -11.62
N ALA A 36 -2.19 7.89 -11.80
CA ALA A 36 -1.32 7.57 -12.93
C ALA A 36 -0.88 6.10 -12.90
N LEU A 37 -0.45 5.61 -11.73
CA LEU A 37 0.06 4.25 -11.53
C LEU A 37 -0.95 3.17 -11.88
N ARG A 38 -2.25 3.38 -11.59
CA ARG A 38 -3.34 2.45 -11.97
C ARG A 38 -3.42 2.16 -13.47
N ASN A 39 -2.89 3.06 -14.31
CA ASN A 39 -2.89 2.91 -15.77
C ASN A 39 -1.60 2.27 -16.30
N THR A 40 -0.72 1.80 -15.42
CA THR A 40 0.55 1.16 -15.81
C THR A 40 0.45 -0.35 -15.72
N PRO A 41 1.27 -1.11 -16.49
CA PRO A 41 1.36 -2.56 -16.34
C PRO A 41 1.88 -3.02 -14.97
N ALA A 42 2.47 -2.11 -14.18
CA ALA A 42 2.95 -2.41 -12.84
C ALA A 42 1.82 -2.45 -11.81
N TYR A 43 0.63 -1.93 -12.11
CA TYR A 43 -0.48 -1.95 -11.15
C TYR A 43 -0.91 -3.38 -10.80
N VAL A 44 -0.98 -3.70 -9.50
CA VAL A 44 -1.42 -5.00 -8.98
C VAL A 44 -2.72 -4.82 -8.18
N PRO A 45 -3.91 -4.92 -8.83
CA PRO A 45 -5.20 -4.60 -8.21
C PRO A 45 -5.50 -5.39 -6.94
N GLU A 46 -5.17 -6.68 -6.92
CA GLU A 46 -5.42 -7.59 -5.80
C GLU A 46 -4.61 -7.29 -4.53
N LEU A 47 -3.51 -6.55 -4.67
CA LEU A 47 -2.56 -6.18 -3.62
C LEU A 47 -2.64 -4.69 -3.28
N THR A 48 -3.48 -3.94 -3.99
CA THR A 48 -3.79 -2.54 -3.68
C THR A 48 -5.02 -2.51 -2.80
N LEU A 49 -4.83 -2.11 -1.55
CA LEU A 49 -5.79 -2.30 -0.46
C LEU A 49 -6.30 -0.98 0.09
N VAL A 50 -7.53 -1.00 0.56
CA VAL A 50 -8.13 0.03 1.39
C VAL A 50 -8.46 -0.49 2.77
N ALA A 51 -8.37 0.40 3.74
CA ALA A 51 -8.92 0.23 5.07
C ALA A 51 -10.26 0.97 5.14
N GLU A 52 -11.36 0.24 5.24
CA GLU A 52 -12.72 0.81 5.27
C GLU A 52 -13.36 0.68 6.65
N ASN A 53 -14.00 1.75 7.14
CA ASN A 53 -14.94 1.67 8.26
C ASN A 53 -16.27 2.30 7.82
N ARG A 54 -17.36 1.50 7.81
CA ARG A 54 -18.71 1.97 7.47
C ARG A 54 -18.75 2.82 6.19
N GLN A 55 -18.24 2.29 5.06
CA GLN A 55 -18.17 2.98 3.76
C GLN A 55 -17.20 4.17 3.69
N ARG A 56 -16.47 4.47 4.76
CA ARG A 56 -15.44 5.49 4.77
C ARG A 56 -14.06 4.86 4.61
N ILE A 57 -13.32 5.29 3.60
CA ILE A 57 -11.90 4.94 3.43
C ILE A 57 -11.08 5.72 4.47
N LEU A 58 -10.37 4.99 5.31
CA LEU A 58 -9.51 5.52 6.38
C LEU A 58 -8.03 5.35 6.07
N GLY A 59 -7.67 4.44 5.17
CA GLY A 59 -6.31 4.18 4.75
C GLY A 59 -6.24 3.53 3.38
N HIS A 60 -5.09 3.65 2.74
CA HIS A 60 -4.80 3.16 1.40
C HIS A 60 -3.36 2.65 1.35
N LEU A 61 -3.14 1.52 0.69
CA LEU A 61 -1.82 0.98 0.40
C LEU A 61 -1.84 0.46 -1.04
N MET A 62 -0.88 0.87 -1.86
CA MET A 62 -0.72 0.37 -3.22
C MET A 62 0.53 -0.49 -3.36
N MET A 63 0.41 -1.55 -4.16
CA MET A 63 1.49 -2.45 -4.53
C MET A 63 1.67 -2.45 -6.05
N LEU A 64 2.92 -2.35 -6.48
CA LEU A 64 3.31 -2.31 -7.88
C LEU A 64 4.25 -3.47 -8.20
N ALA A 65 4.04 -4.18 -9.30
CA ALA A 65 4.97 -5.17 -9.79
C ALA A 65 6.29 -4.50 -10.17
N ALA A 66 7.39 -5.08 -9.70
CA ALA A 66 8.74 -4.62 -9.94
C ALA A 66 9.66 -5.81 -10.26
N ARG A 67 10.87 -5.51 -10.70
CA ARG A 67 11.89 -6.50 -11.04
C ARG A 67 13.16 -6.19 -10.29
N LEU A 68 13.73 -7.19 -9.64
CA LEU A 68 15.04 -7.12 -9.02
C LEU A 68 16.05 -7.75 -9.98
N GLU A 69 16.98 -6.94 -10.47
CA GLU A 69 18.09 -7.42 -11.30
C GLU A 69 19.26 -7.86 -10.42
N GLN A 70 19.74 -9.08 -10.64
CA GLN A 70 20.86 -9.68 -9.93
C GLN A 70 21.80 -10.34 -10.94
N GLN A 71 23.03 -10.63 -10.53
CA GLN A 71 23.98 -11.35 -11.38
C GLN A 71 23.45 -12.72 -11.83
N SER A 72 22.63 -13.37 -11.00
CA SER A 72 21.99 -14.67 -11.27
C SER A 72 20.74 -14.58 -12.15
N GLY A 73 20.27 -13.38 -12.50
CA GLY A 73 19.07 -13.17 -13.31
C GLY A 73 18.12 -12.12 -12.73
N THR A 74 16.87 -12.13 -13.21
CA THR A 74 15.83 -11.18 -12.81
C THR A 74 14.73 -11.87 -12.00
N THR A 75 14.42 -11.34 -10.83
CA THR A 75 13.36 -11.83 -9.95
C THR A 75 12.18 -10.87 -9.94
N GLY A 76 10.96 -11.37 -10.14
CA GLY A 76 9.75 -10.57 -9.99
C GLY A 76 9.45 -10.32 -8.51
N ILE A 77 9.24 -9.06 -8.13
CA ILE A 77 8.95 -8.62 -6.76
C ILE A 77 7.79 -7.62 -6.79
N VAL A 78 7.36 -7.11 -5.63
CA VAL A 78 6.45 -5.96 -5.55
C VAL A 78 7.04 -4.81 -4.75
N ALA A 79 6.71 -3.59 -5.15
CA ALA A 79 7.04 -2.36 -4.45
C ALA A 79 5.79 -1.81 -3.77
N LEU A 80 5.88 -1.53 -2.47
CA LEU A 80 4.84 -0.89 -1.69
C LEU A 80 4.99 0.62 -1.82
N ALA A 81 4.07 1.28 -2.52
CA ALA A 81 4.01 2.75 -2.62
C ALA A 81 2.69 3.24 -3.25
N PRO A 82 2.00 4.25 -2.66
CA PRO A 82 2.20 4.80 -1.33
C PRO A 82 1.49 3.96 -0.23
N MET A 83 1.75 4.30 1.04
CA MET A 83 0.96 3.88 2.20
C MET A 83 0.48 5.10 2.97
N ALA A 84 -0.83 5.23 3.13
CA ALA A 84 -1.47 6.40 3.68
C ALA A 84 -2.57 6.01 4.68
N VAL A 85 -2.69 6.77 5.76
CA VAL A 85 -3.81 6.71 6.71
C VAL A 85 -4.26 8.14 6.98
N LEU A 86 -5.57 8.37 7.10
CA LEU A 86 -6.09 9.67 7.51
C LEU A 86 -5.39 10.14 8.80
N PRO A 87 -4.86 11.37 8.88
CA PRO A 87 -4.17 11.85 10.07
C PRO A 87 -5.02 11.75 11.34
N SER A 88 -6.32 12.03 11.25
CA SER A 88 -7.30 11.88 12.34
C SER A 88 -7.51 10.44 12.83
N HIS A 89 -6.99 9.45 12.10
CA HIS A 89 -7.08 8.01 12.41
C HIS A 89 -5.70 7.35 12.51
N SER A 90 -4.62 8.14 12.51
CA SER A 90 -3.24 7.68 12.73
C SER A 90 -3.08 7.08 14.14
N HIS A 91 -2.02 6.29 14.32
CA HIS A 91 -1.68 5.63 15.59
C HIS A 91 -2.77 4.69 16.16
N ARG A 92 -3.71 4.23 15.33
CA ARG A 92 -4.80 3.30 15.71
C ARG A 92 -4.65 1.88 15.16
N GLY A 93 -3.48 1.55 14.60
CA GLY A 93 -3.18 0.22 14.05
C GLY A 93 -3.56 0.02 12.57
N ILE A 94 -4.31 0.94 11.95
CA ILE A 94 -4.79 0.83 10.56
C ILE A 94 -3.65 0.57 9.56
N GLY A 95 -2.58 1.35 9.63
CA GLY A 95 -1.43 1.17 8.75
C GLY A 95 -0.72 -0.17 8.96
N SER A 96 -0.73 -0.70 10.19
CA SER A 96 -0.18 -2.03 10.47
C SER A 96 -1.02 -3.14 9.85
N GLU A 97 -2.34 -3.01 9.92
CA GLU A 97 -3.27 -3.99 9.37
C GLU A 97 -3.22 -4.01 7.83
N LEU A 98 -3.09 -2.83 7.21
CA LEU A 98 -2.85 -2.70 5.76
C LEU A 98 -1.56 -3.39 5.33
N VAL A 99 -0.43 -3.08 5.98
CA VAL A 99 0.87 -3.66 5.62
C VAL A 99 0.87 -5.17 5.82
N THR A 100 0.39 -5.65 6.98
CA THR A 100 0.34 -7.08 7.28
C THR A 100 -0.52 -7.84 6.27
N SER A 101 -1.70 -7.30 5.94
CA SER A 101 -2.59 -7.89 4.93
C SER A 101 -1.97 -7.90 3.54
N ALA A 102 -1.25 -6.84 3.16
CA ALA A 102 -0.59 -6.75 1.87
C ALA A 102 0.56 -7.77 1.75
N LEU A 103 1.38 -7.91 2.79
CA LEU A 103 2.48 -8.89 2.85
C LEU A 103 1.95 -10.32 2.77
N GLN A 104 0.90 -10.65 3.52
CA GLN A 104 0.28 -11.97 3.47
C GLN A 104 -0.20 -12.30 2.04
N ARG A 105 -0.96 -11.40 1.42
CA ARG A 105 -1.47 -11.59 0.05
C ARG A 105 -0.36 -11.68 -0.98
N ALA A 106 0.72 -10.92 -0.82
CA ALA A 106 1.88 -11.00 -1.71
C ALA A 106 2.55 -12.37 -1.61
N GLY A 107 2.73 -12.88 -0.38
CA GLY A 107 3.28 -14.23 -0.14
C GLY A 107 2.39 -15.34 -0.70
N GLU A 108 1.07 -15.26 -0.50
CA GLU A 108 0.09 -16.21 -1.08
C GLU A 108 0.13 -16.25 -2.62
N ARG A 109 0.59 -15.17 -3.25
CA ARG A 109 0.76 -15.06 -4.71
C ARG A 109 2.16 -15.42 -5.20
N GLY A 110 3.03 -15.86 -4.30
CA GLY A 110 4.37 -16.32 -4.63
C GLY A 110 5.36 -15.18 -4.92
N PHE A 111 5.05 -13.94 -4.53
CA PHE A 111 6.07 -12.88 -4.59
C PHE A 111 7.14 -13.17 -3.52
N PRO A 112 8.43 -13.31 -3.91
CA PRO A 112 9.49 -13.69 -2.99
C PRO A 112 9.96 -12.53 -2.12
N ALA A 113 9.66 -11.28 -2.50
CA ALA A 113 10.05 -10.09 -1.75
C ALA A 113 9.10 -8.92 -2.01
N VAL A 114 9.04 -8.03 -1.01
CA VAL A 114 8.42 -6.71 -1.08
C VAL A 114 9.46 -5.66 -0.75
N VAL A 115 9.58 -4.62 -1.58
CA VAL A 115 10.46 -3.48 -1.32
C VAL A 115 9.65 -2.23 -0.99
N VAL A 116 10.22 -1.33 -0.20
CA VAL A 116 9.59 -0.06 0.16
C VAL A 116 10.66 1.00 0.36
N ALA A 117 10.40 2.21 -0.13
CA ALA A 117 11.17 3.39 0.26
C ALA A 117 10.41 4.10 1.39
N GLY A 118 10.94 4.08 2.61
CA GLY A 118 10.22 4.63 3.75
C GLY A 118 11.00 4.61 5.06
N TYR A 119 10.33 4.98 6.15
CA TYR A 119 10.97 5.13 7.46
C TYR A 119 11.32 3.77 8.09
N PRO A 120 12.61 3.42 8.30
CA PRO A 120 13.00 2.10 8.77
C PRO A 120 12.34 1.68 10.09
N GLY A 121 12.19 2.62 11.04
CA GLY A 121 11.55 2.34 12.33
C GLY A 121 10.07 1.97 12.23
N TYR A 122 9.38 2.38 11.16
CA TYR A 122 8.00 2.00 10.91
C TYR A 122 7.89 0.62 10.26
N TYR A 123 8.80 0.28 9.34
CA TYR A 123 8.72 -0.93 8.54
C TYR A 123 9.40 -2.15 9.19
N SER A 124 10.39 -1.95 10.05
CA SER A 124 11.12 -3.04 10.74
C SER A 124 10.22 -3.97 11.55
N ARG A 125 9.13 -3.44 12.12
CA ARG A 125 8.13 -4.24 12.85
C ARG A 125 7.34 -5.24 11.99
N PHE A 126 7.44 -5.15 10.66
CA PHE A 126 6.85 -6.11 9.72
C PHE A 126 7.89 -7.03 9.07
N GLY A 127 9.15 -6.99 9.54
CA GLY A 127 10.24 -7.81 8.99
C GLY A 127 10.97 -7.20 7.78
N PHE A 128 10.76 -5.90 7.49
CA PHE A 128 11.60 -5.22 6.50
C PHE A 128 12.99 -4.94 7.07
N GLU A 129 14.00 -5.11 6.23
CA GLU A 129 15.41 -4.83 6.53
C GLU A 129 15.97 -3.84 5.50
N PRO A 130 16.98 -3.02 5.85
CA PRO A 130 17.72 -2.25 4.86
C PRO A 130 18.29 -3.16 3.77
N ALA A 131 18.09 -2.77 2.50
CA ALA A 131 18.57 -3.50 1.33
C ALA A 131 20.10 -3.42 1.16
#